data_AF-A0A0S8AXK1-F1
#
_entry.id   AF-A0A0S8AXK1-F1
#
_cell.length_a   1.000
_cell.length_b   1.000
_cell.length_c   1.000
_cell.angle_alpha   90.00
_cell.angle_beta   90.00
_cell.angle_gamma   90.00
#
_symmetry.space_group_name_H-M   'P 1'
#
loop_
_entity.id
_entity.type
_entity.pdbx_description
1 polymer ?
#
loop_
_entity_poly.entity_id
_entity_poly.type
_entity_poly.pdbx_seq_one_letter_code
_entity_poly.pdbx_strand_id
1 'polypeptide(L)'
;MQASLRTTLLVSGSALLLAACAPDAIIPSRPYDAFLEQLEKTCRGQAIGPYTVDQLVRRSQSRHGNFFMDQTSRLYFARINAEDWTTQLSGFLDARPEDPGIACVIREYNATREWTTPSR
;
A
#
# COMPACT_ATOMS: atom_id res chain seq x y z
N MET A 1 -14.21 -39.49 57.88
CA MET A 1 -15.08 -40.20 56.90
C MET A 1 -16.50 -39.73 57.11
N GLN A 2 -17.31 -39.70 56.03
CA GLN A 2 -18.64 -39.07 55.82
C GLN A 2 -18.58 -37.63 55.28
N ALA A 3 -19.45 -37.15 54.38
CA ALA A 3 -20.16 -37.66 53.20
C ALA A 3 -21.04 -36.51 52.68
N SER A 4 -21.45 -36.59 51.41
CA SER A 4 -22.56 -35.87 50.74
C SER A 4 -22.31 -34.40 50.32
N LEU A 5 -22.11 -34.08 49.04
CA LEU A 5 -23.04 -34.00 47.88
C LEU A 5 -24.19 -32.99 48.07
N ARG A 6 -24.18 -31.85 47.34
CA ARG A 6 -25.12 -31.54 46.24
C ARG A 6 -25.21 -30.04 45.84
N THR A 7 -24.97 -29.80 44.54
CA THR A 7 -25.71 -28.88 43.63
C THR A 7 -25.40 -27.37 43.80
N THR A 8 -25.12 -26.53 42.79
CA THR A 8 -25.82 -26.38 41.49
C THR A 8 -25.11 -25.38 40.55
N LEU A 9 -25.28 -25.61 39.24
CA LEU A 9 -25.33 -24.64 38.11
C LEU A 9 -24.05 -23.92 37.64
N LEU A 10 -23.40 -24.53 36.64
CA LEU A 10 -22.69 -23.81 35.58
C LEU A 10 -23.71 -23.01 34.74
N VAL A 11 -23.65 -21.69 34.85
CA VAL A 11 -24.14 -20.77 33.81
C VAL A 11 -23.03 -19.75 33.56
N SER A 12 -22.09 -20.11 32.70
CA SER A 12 -21.20 -19.14 32.06
C SER A 12 -21.74 -18.90 30.66
N GLY A 13 -22.74 -18.03 30.59
CA GLY A 13 -23.26 -17.51 29.34
C GLY A 13 -22.32 -16.49 28.71
N SER A 14 -22.61 -16.23 27.44
CA SER A 14 -22.08 -15.16 26.59
C SER A 14 -20.88 -15.55 25.75
N ALA A 15 -21.21 -16.01 24.53
CA ALA A 15 -20.37 -15.89 23.36
C ALA A 15 -19.65 -14.54 23.37
N LEU A 16 -18.32 -14.59 23.42
CA LEU A 16 -17.48 -13.48 23.00
C LEU A 16 -17.78 -13.27 21.52
N LEU A 17 -18.74 -12.37 21.27
CA LEU A 17 -18.79 -11.55 20.08
C LEU A 17 -17.36 -11.11 19.83
N LEU A 18 -16.73 -11.67 18.79
CA LEU A 18 -15.51 -11.12 18.21
C LEU A 18 -15.89 -9.72 17.76
N ALA A 19 -15.70 -8.77 18.67
CA ALA A 19 -15.79 -7.36 18.43
C ALA A 19 -14.93 -7.08 17.19
N ALA A 20 -15.60 -6.48 16.21
CA ALA A 20 -15.03 -5.64 15.17
C ALA A 20 -13.56 -5.27 15.43
N CYS A 21 -12.65 -5.85 14.66
CA CYS A 21 -11.38 -5.18 14.40
C CYS A 21 -11.71 -4.01 13.47
N ALA A 22 -12.05 -2.88 14.07
CA ALA A 22 -12.22 -1.54 13.49
C ALA A 22 -12.21 -1.49 11.94
N PRO A 23 -13.38 -1.43 11.26
CA PRO A 23 -13.41 -1.15 9.83
C PRO A 23 -12.79 0.23 9.52
N ASP A 24 -12.60 1.06 10.54
CA ASP A 24 -12.07 2.42 10.49
C ASP A 24 -10.54 2.48 10.36
N ALA A 25 -9.84 1.32 10.42
CA ALA A 25 -8.40 1.24 10.13
C ALA A 25 -8.11 1.19 8.62
N ILE A 26 -9.13 0.98 7.78
CA ILE A 26 -9.03 1.09 6.33
C ILE A 26 -9.77 2.38 5.93
N ILE A 27 -9.20 3.52 6.28
CA ILE A 27 -9.39 4.69 5.44
C ILE A 27 -8.36 4.50 4.34
N PRO A 28 -8.73 3.95 3.16
CA PRO A 28 -7.87 4.18 2.02
C PRO A 28 -7.75 5.69 1.95
N SER A 29 -6.53 6.23 1.93
CA SER A 29 -6.39 7.56 1.39
C SER A 29 -6.86 7.41 -0.05
N ARG A 30 -8.17 7.60 -0.29
CA ARG A 30 -8.82 7.45 -1.59
C ARG A 30 -7.99 8.12 -2.70
N PRO A 31 -7.29 9.24 -2.45
CA PRO A 31 -6.39 9.83 -3.44
C PRO A 31 -5.17 8.97 -3.80
N TYR A 32 -4.53 8.29 -2.85
CA TYR A 32 -3.38 7.42 -3.13
C TYR A 32 -3.79 6.12 -3.80
N ASP A 33 -4.90 5.50 -3.37
CA ASP A 33 -5.41 4.28 -4.01
C ASP A 33 -5.84 4.56 -5.45
N ALA A 34 -6.53 5.69 -5.69
CA ALA A 34 -6.85 6.14 -7.04
C ALA A 34 -5.60 6.43 -7.88
N PHE A 35 -4.53 6.96 -7.27
CA PHE A 35 -3.25 7.13 -7.94
C PHE A 35 -2.63 5.78 -8.33
N LEU A 36 -2.66 4.78 -7.45
CA LEU A 36 -2.18 3.43 -7.76
C LEU A 36 -3.02 2.76 -8.86
N GLU A 37 -4.34 2.90 -8.84
CA GLU A 37 -5.23 2.45 -9.91
C GLU A 37 -4.89 3.12 -11.25
N GLN A 38 -4.59 4.43 -11.21
CA GLN A 38 -4.14 5.17 -12.37
C GLN A 38 -2.81 4.61 -12.89
N LEU A 39 -1.83 4.32 -12.03
CA LEU A 39 -0.56 3.70 -12.43
C LEU A 39 -0.78 2.31 -13.05
N GLU A 40 -1.66 1.48 -12.48
CA GLU A 40 -2.00 0.17 -13.06
C GLU A 40 -2.64 0.29 -14.45
N LYS A 41 -3.31 1.40 -14.74
CA LYS A 41 -3.97 1.65 -16.02
C LYS A 41 -3.03 2.24 -17.05
N THR A 42 -2.26 3.26 -16.70
CA THR A 42 -1.43 4.04 -17.64
C THR A 42 0.01 3.56 -17.74
N CYS A 43 0.57 3.05 -16.65
CA CYS A 43 1.95 2.57 -16.59
C CYS A 43 2.05 1.04 -16.69
N ARG A 44 0.94 0.35 -16.98
CA ARG A 44 0.90 -1.10 -17.14
C ARG A 44 1.98 -1.61 -18.10
N GLY A 45 2.66 -2.69 -17.72
CA GLY A 45 3.67 -3.33 -18.55
C GLY A 45 4.97 -2.52 -18.74
N GLN A 46 5.04 -1.29 -18.25
CA GLN A 46 6.27 -0.50 -18.29
C GLN A 46 7.26 -1.06 -17.27
N ALA A 47 8.50 -1.29 -17.72
CA ALA A 47 9.52 -1.94 -16.89
C ALA A 47 10.05 -1.01 -15.79
N ILE A 48 10.36 -1.59 -14.64
CA ILE A 48 11.17 -1.06 -13.54
C ILE A 48 12.09 -2.20 -13.13
N GLY A 49 13.35 -2.14 -13.57
CA GLY A 49 14.29 -3.27 -13.46
C GLY A 49 13.73 -4.53 -14.12
N PRO A 50 13.71 -5.69 -13.43
CA PRO A 50 13.18 -6.95 -13.96
C PRO A 50 11.66 -7.08 -13.82
N TYR A 51 10.97 -6.07 -13.27
CA TYR A 51 9.52 -6.09 -13.02
C TYR A 51 8.78 -5.13 -13.94
N THR A 52 7.46 -5.26 -14.00
CA THR A 52 6.58 -4.22 -14.55
C THR A 52 5.83 -3.49 -13.45
N VAL A 53 5.39 -2.26 -13.70
CA VAL A 53 4.62 -1.47 -12.72
C VAL A 53 3.40 -2.23 -12.20
N ASP A 54 2.64 -2.88 -13.08
CA ASP A 54 1.45 -3.64 -12.67
C ASP A 54 1.79 -4.89 -11.84
N GLN A 55 2.95 -5.52 -12.06
CA GLN A 55 3.41 -6.61 -11.19
C GLN A 55 3.74 -6.08 -9.80
N LEU A 56 4.42 -4.93 -9.70
CA LEU A 56 4.80 -4.31 -8.43
C LEU A 56 3.57 -3.85 -7.63
N VAL A 57 2.56 -3.26 -8.28
CA VAL A 57 1.33 -2.83 -7.62
C VAL A 57 0.47 -4.04 -7.21
N ARG A 58 0.19 -4.99 -8.12
CA ARG A 58 -0.69 -6.14 -7.84
C ARG A 58 -0.09 -7.11 -6.83
N ARG A 59 1.24 -7.20 -6.76
CA ARG A 59 1.95 -8.04 -5.79
C ARG A 59 2.48 -7.19 -4.63
N SER A 60 1.68 -6.25 -4.15
CA SER A 60 2.02 -5.36 -3.01
C SER A 60 2.42 -6.09 -1.72
N GLN A 61 2.05 -7.37 -1.56
CA GLN A 61 2.47 -8.22 -0.43
C GLN A 61 3.78 -8.97 -0.66
N SER A 62 4.28 -9.00 -1.90
CA SER A 62 5.62 -9.53 -2.17
C SER A 62 6.68 -8.55 -1.68
N ARG A 63 7.91 -9.02 -1.39
CA ARG A 63 9.02 -8.15 -0.95
C ARG A 63 9.24 -6.94 -1.88
N HIS A 64 9.24 -7.16 -3.20
CA HIS A 64 9.49 -6.13 -4.20
C HIS A 64 8.30 -5.19 -4.38
N GLY A 65 7.07 -5.74 -4.42
CA GLY A 65 5.87 -4.92 -4.48
C GLY A 65 5.68 -4.09 -3.22
N ASN A 66 5.89 -4.67 -2.03
CA ASN A 66 5.80 -3.94 -0.76
C ASN A 66 6.77 -2.77 -0.71
N PHE A 67 8.02 -2.99 -1.10
CA PHE A 67 9.01 -1.92 -1.20
C PHE A 67 8.60 -0.83 -2.19
N PHE A 68 8.15 -1.22 -3.39
CA PHE A 68 7.65 -0.26 -4.38
C PHE A 68 6.50 0.58 -3.83
N MET A 69 5.55 -0.05 -3.14
CA MET A 69 4.38 0.62 -2.56
C MET A 69 4.76 1.58 -1.42
N ASP A 70 5.72 1.20 -0.58
CA ASP A 70 6.26 2.07 0.47
C ASP A 70 6.96 3.30 -0.13
N GLN A 71 7.91 3.10 -1.05
CA GLN A 71 8.63 4.23 -1.67
C GLN A 71 7.68 5.12 -2.48
N THR A 72 6.74 4.54 -3.21
CA THR A 72 5.76 5.30 -4.00
C THR A 72 4.78 6.08 -3.11
N SER A 73 4.42 5.55 -1.94
CA SER A 73 3.64 6.27 -0.93
C SER A 73 4.43 7.47 -0.39
N ARG A 74 5.72 7.27 -0.08
CA ARG A 74 6.62 8.35 0.35
C ARG A 74 6.76 9.44 -0.72
N LEU A 75 6.86 9.07 -2.00
CA LEU A 75 6.89 10.01 -3.11
C LEU A 75 5.57 10.81 -3.20
N TYR A 76 4.44 10.10 -3.20
CA TYR A 76 3.09 10.68 -3.30
C TYR A 76 2.83 11.72 -2.22
N PHE A 77 3.13 11.39 -0.96
CA PHE A 77 2.99 12.29 0.19
C PHE A 77 4.16 13.28 0.36
N ALA A 78 5.00 13.45 -0.67
CA ALA A 78 6.12 14.38 -0.70
C ALA A 78 7.12 14.22 0.46
N ARG A 79 7.26 13.00 0.98
CA ARG A 79 8.24 12.63 2.01
C ARG A 79 9.63 12.40 1.41
N ILE A 80 9.70 12.06 0.13
CA ILE A 80 10.90 12.01 -0.70
C ILE A 80 10.61 12.68 -2.04
N ASN A 81 11.66 13.14 -2.73
CA ASN A 81 11.53 13.67 -4.08
C ASN A 81 11.65 12.56 -5.14
N ALA A 82 11.48 12.90 -6.42
CA ALA A 82 11.54 11.94 -7.52
C ALA A 82 12.94 11.32 -7.70
N GLU A 83 14.01 12.09 -7.48
CA GLU A 83 15.40 11.61 -7.57
C GLU A 83 15.71 10.58 -6.48
N ASP A 84 15.30 10.86 -5.24
CA ASP A 84 15.40 9.93 -4.11
C ASP A 84 14.60 8.65 -4.39
N TRP A 85 13.36 8.79 -4.89
CA TRP A 85 12.52 7.65 -5.24
C TRP A 85 13.18 6.77 -6.31
N THR A 86 13.67 7.36 -7.40
CA THR A 86 14.40 6.64 -8.45
C THR A 86 15.65 5.95 -7.89
N THR A 87 16.44 6.64 -7.06
CA THR A 87 17.65 6.09 -6.44
C THR A 87 17.34 4.86 -5.58
N GLN A 88 16.26 4.93 -4.78
CA GLN A 88 15.82 3.82 -3.93
C GLN A 88 15.37 2.61 -4.75
N LEU A 89 14.66 2.84 -5.86
CA LEU A 89 14.27 1.76 -6.76
C LEU A 89 15.49 1.17 -7.50
N SER A 90 16.46 1.99 -7.89
CA SER A 90 17.71 1.50 -8.47
C SER A 90 18.49 0.59 -7.53
N GLY A 91 18.53 0.94 -6.23
CA GLY A 91 19.26 0.14 -5.24
C GLY A 91 18.58 -1.19 -4.84
N PHE A 92 17.26 -1.30 -4.96
CA PHE A 92 16.52 -2.46 -4.44
C PHE A 92 15.83 -3.30 -5.51
N LEU A 93 15.38 -2.68 -6.61
CA LEU A 93 14.69 -3.34 -7.71
C LEU A 93 15.58 -3.49 -8.94
N ASP A 94 16.87 -3.17 -8.85
CA ASP A 94 17.80 -3.09 -9.99
C ASP A 94 17.23 -2.22 -11.14
N ALA A 95 16.43 -1.22 -10.78
CA ALA A 95 15.85 -0.29 -11.74
C ALA A 95 16.89 0.68 -12.28
N ARG A 96 16.69 1.16 -13.50
CA ARG A 96 17.52 2.22 -14.07
C ARG A 96 16.71 3.51 -14.19
N PRO A 97 17.32 4.69 -14.04
CA PRO A 97 16.62 5.96 -14.20
C PRO A 97 15.88 6.09 -15.55
N GLU A 98 16.42 5.47 -16.61
CA GLU A 98 15.83 5.44 -17.95
C GLU A 98 14.73 4.39 -18.15
N ASP A 99 14.43 3.55 -17.15
CA ASP A 99 13.40 2.54 -17.29
C ASP A 99 12.03 3.23 -17.51
N PRO A 100 11.23 2.75 -18.47
CA PRO A 100 10.03 3.48 -18.91
C PRO A 100 8.96 3.54 -17.81
N GLY A 101 8.97 2.61 -16.85
CA GLY A 101 8.10 2.66 -15.68
C GLY A 101 8.47 3.78 -14.71
N ILE A 102 9.76 4.10 -14.55
CA ILE A 102 10.21 5.25 -13.73
C ILE A 102 9.66 6.54 -14.32
N ALA A 103 9.89 6.76 -15.61
CA ALA A 103 9.41 7.95 -16.32
C ALA A 103 7.87 8.06 -16.27
N CYS A 104 7.16 6.93 -16.40
CA CYS A 104 5.72 6.89 -16.35
C CYS A 104 5.17 7.30 -14.96
N VAL A 105 5.68 6.70 -13.88
CA VAL A 105 5.21 7.01 -12.51
C VAL A 105 5.48 8.47 -12.15
N ILE A 106 6.67 9.01 -12.50
CA ILE A 106 7.00 10.41 -12.25
C ILE A 106 6.07 11.36 -13.01
N ARG A 107 5.70 11.04 -14.25
CA ARG A 107 4.74 11.83 -15.02
C ARG A 107 3.37 11.88 -14.33
N GLU A 108 2.82 10.74 -13.92
CA GLU A 108 1.51 10.69 -13.25
C GLU A 108 1.56 11.37 -11.87
N TYR A 109 2.68 11.26 -11.15
CA TYR A 109 2.93 11.99 -9.91
C TYR A 109 2.88 13.50 -10.12
N ASN A 110 3.62 14.02 -11.11
CA ASN A 110 3.66 15.45 -11.42
C ASN A 110 2.27 15.96 -11.82
N ALA A 111 1.57 15.23 -12.68
CA ALA A 111 0.19 15.57 -13.07
C ALA A 111 -0.73 15.66 -11.84
N THR A 112 -0.62 14.72 -10.90
CA THR A 112 -1.42 14.74 -9.66
C THR A 112 -1.14 15.98 -8.80
N ARG A 113 0.09 16.49 -8.80
CA ARG A 113 0.48 17.70 -8.04
C ARG A 113 0.00 19.00 -8.69
N GLU A 114 -0.05 19.04 -10.01
CA GLU A 114 -0.56 20.21 -10.75
C GLU A 114 -2.04 20.45 -10.42
N TRP A 115 -2.87 19.40 -10.35
CA TRP A 115 -4.29 19.51 -10.01
C TRP A 115 -4.58 19.90 -8.56
N THR A 116 -3.65 19.62 -7.63
CA THR A 116 -3.84 19.89 -6.19
C THR A 116 -3.37 21.28 -5.77
N THR A 117 -2.68 22.02 -6.65
CA THR A 117 -2.33 23.42 -6.42
C THR A 117 -3.48 24.29 -6.95
N PRO A 118 -4.21 25.04 -6.11
CA PRO A 118 -5.23 25.96 -6.62
C PRO A 118 -4.55 26.98 -7.54
N SER A 119 -5.11 27.16 -8.74
CA SER A 119 -4.71 28.23 -9.65
C SER A 119 -4.73 29.55 -8.88
N ARG A 120 -3.55 30.16 -8.71
CA ARG A 120 -3.38 31.43 -8.02
C ARG A 120 -3.82 32.58 -8.91
#